data_AF-A0AAV1EXU1-F1
#
_entry.id   AF-A0AAV1EXU1-F1
#
_cell.length_a   1.000
_cell.length_b   1.000
_cell.length_c   1.000
_cell.angle_alpha   90.00
_cell.angle_beta   90.00
_cell.angle_gamma   90.00
#
_symmetry.space_group_name_H-M   'P 1'
#
loop_
_entity.id
_entity.type
_entity.pdbx_description
1 polymer ?
#
loop_
_entity_poly.entity_id
_entity_poly.type
_entity_poly.pdbx_seq_one_letter_code
_entity_poly.pdbx_strand_id
1 'polypeptide(L)'
;MATGRKGSTSKGGVHFPDDDEPPGSPTRRDDQSNLSTLIATLEKDGSYLVKAGFLKSHHCYEIIFTVPDVPTVGKEMSCLPSCSPSRKPPNLRIHRINSTLEGVKVLCEYRTHQEGVLQEDVTLVTKGKKVSSLKVRLQARVIDPHHGTPMLLEGVRCLGSQRDVLTRHGSDRKRI
;
A
#
# COMPACT_ATOMS: atom_id res chain seq x y z
N MET A 1 -44.31 29.73 -53.13
CA MET A 1 -44.06 28.37 -53.67
C MET A 1 -42.61 28.01 -53.37
N ALA A 2 -42.38 27.02 -52.51
CA ALA A 2 -41.03 26.56 -52.17
C ALA A 2 -40.76 25.26 -52.93
N THR A 3 -39.67 25.21 -53.70
CA THR A 3 -39.17 23.98 -54.33
C THR A 3 -37.69 23.83 -53.98
N GLY A 4 -37.27 22.59 -53.69
CA GLY A 4 -35.88 22.28 -53.42
C GLY A 4 -35.70 20.97 -52.64
N ARG A 5 -35.89 19.83 -53.33
CA ARG A 5 -35.51 18.49 -52.85
C ARG A 5 -34.02 18.22 -53.11
N LYS A 6 -33.35 17.54 -52.18
CA LYS A 6 -32.21 16.60 -52.35
C LYS A 6 -32.28 15.67 -51.12
N GLY A 7 -32.60 14.36 -51.23
CA GLY A 7 -31.80 13.26 -51.81
C GLY A 7 -30.57 13.00 -50.93
N SER A 8 -30.18 11.80 -50.48
CA SER A 8 -30.69 10.42 -50.51
C SER A 8 -29.76 9.60 -49.60
N THR A 9 -30.32 8.60 -48.92
CA THR A 9 -29.74 7.27 -48.59
C THR A 9 -28.38 7.14 -47.89
N SER A 10 -28.45 6.75 -46.61
CA SER A 10 -27.82 5.57 -45.99
C SER A 10 -26.52 5.01 -46.60
N LYS A 11 -25.46 4.94 -45.79
CA LYS A 11 -24.79 3.71 -45.32
C LYS A 11 -23.50 4.09 -44.58
N GLY A 12 -23.55 4.01 -43.26
CA GLY A 12 -22.38 4.14 -42.38
C GLY A 12 -22.52 3.17 -41.22
N GLY A 13 -22.80 1.90 -41.54
CA GLY A 13 -22.78 0.83 -40.55
C GLY A 13 -21.32 0.47 -40.27
N VAL A 14 -20.86 0.75 -39.06
CA VAL A 14 -19.59 0.21 -38.56
C VAL A 14 -19.81 -1.26 -38.20
N HIS A 15 -19.10 -2.15 -38.89
CA HIS A 15 -19.11 -3.58 -38.60
C HIS A 15 -17.98 -3.85 -37.60
N PHE A 16 -18.32 -4.21 -36.37
CA PHE A 16 -17.37 -4.75 -35.40
C PHE A 16 -17.21 -6.26 -35.70
N PRO A 17 -15.99 -6.80 -35.80
CA PRO A 17 -15.82 -8.24 -35.89
C PRO A 17 -16.27 -8.90 -34.57
N ASP A 18 -17.07 -9.97 -34.68
CA ASP A 18 -17.35 -10.90 -33.58
C ASP A 18 -16.02 -11.56 -33.15
N ASP A 19 -15.56 -11.20 -31.96
CA ASP A 19 -14.38 -11.76 -31.30
C ASP A 19 -14.85 -13.01 -30.52
N ASP A 20 -14.97 -14.13 -31.23
CA ASP A 20 -15.27 -15.44 -30.63
C ASP A 20 -13.95 -16.15 -30.28
N GLU A 21 -13.23 -15.60 -29.30
CA GLU A 21 -12.19 -16.34 -28.59
C GLU A 21 -12.17 -15.88 -27.12
N PRO A 22 -12.46 -16.75 -26.13
CA PRO A 22 -12.33 -16.34 -24.74
C PRO A 22 -10.84 -16.11 -24.44
N PRO A 23 -10.38 -14.89 -24.11
CA PRO A 23 -9.00 -14.71 -23.70
C PRO A 23 -8.83 -15.47 -22.39
N GLY A 24 -8.08 -16.57 -22.48
CA GLY A 24 -7.77 -17.45 -21.38
C GLY A 24 -7.37 -16.64 -20.16
N SER A 25 -8.07 -16.89 -19.04
CA SER A 25 -7.73 -16.26 -17.78
C SER A 25 -6.25 -16.54 -17.50
N PRO A 26 -5.37 -15.52 -17.43
CA PRO A 26 -4.06 -15.77 -16.87
C PRO A 26 -4.35 -16.04 -15.40
N THR A 27 -4.26 -17.31 -14.99
CA THR A 27 -3.97 -17.62 -13.60
C THR A 27 -2.71 -16.85 -13.26
N ARG A 28 -2.90 -15.65 -12.72
CA ARG A 28 -1.86 -14.83 -12.12
C ARG A 28 -1.37 -15.64 -10.93
N ARG A 29 -0.47 -16.59 -11.20
CA ARG A 29 0.56 -16.93 -10.22
C ARG A 29 1.27 -15.62 -10.00
N ASP A 30 0.86 -14.92 -8.94
CA ASP A 30 1.57 -13.78 -8.40
C ASP A 30 3.00 -14.24 -8.17
N ASP A 31 3.86 -13.95 -9.14
CA ASP A 31 5.30 -14.03 -9.00
C ASP A 31 5.68 -12.99 -7.95
N GLN A 32 5.66 -13.44 -6.70
CA GLN A 32 5.84 -12.65 -5.48
C GLN A 32 7.29 -12.14 -5.34
N SER A 33 8.10 -12.27 -6.38
CA SER A 33 9.55 -12.14 -6.36
C SER A 33 10.05 -10.73 -6.69
N ASN A 34 9.26 -9.89 -7.38
CA ASN A 34 9.71 -8.55 -7.78
C ASN A 34 8.61 -7.49 -7.63
N LEU A 35 7.98 -7.42 -6.45
CA LEU A 35 7.27 -6.19 -6.06
C LEU A 35 8.32 -5.10 -5.89
N SER A 36 8.44 -4.16 -6.84
CA SER A 36 9.33 -3.02 -6.66
C SER A 36 8.84 -2.30 -5.41
N THR A 37 9.73 -2.29 -4.43
CA THR A 37 9.40 -2.00 -3.05
C THR A 37 9.71 -0.53 -2.82
N LEU A 38 8.85 0.18 -2.06
CA LEU A 38 9.13 1.57 -1.68
C LEU A 38 10.53 1.65 -1.03
N ILE A 39 11.35 2.61 -1.44
CA ILE A 39 12.66 2.80 -0.82
C ILE A 39 12.60 3.97 0.16
N ALA A 40 13.01 3.72 1.40
CA ALA A 40 13.08 4.75 2.42
C ALA A 40 14.24 5.71 2.11
N THR A 41 14.02 7.01 2.29
CA THR A 41 15.02 8.05 2.05
C THR A 41 15.63 8.50 3.37
N LEU A 42 16.96 8.55 3.47
CA LEU A 42 17.64 9.09 4.64
C LEU A 42 17.42 10.60 4.75
N GLU A 43 16.92 11.06 5.89
CA GLU A 43 16.72 12.46 6.22
C GLU A 43 17.92 13.04 6.99
N LYS A 44 17.99 14.37 7.07
CA LYS A 44 19.11 15.11 7.68
C LYS A 44 19.27 14.82 9.18
N ASP A 45 18.20 14.42 9.84
CA ASP A 45 18.15 14.06 11.26
C ASP A 45 18.57 12.59 11.51
N GLY A 46 18.95 11.85 10.47
CA GLY A 46 19.31 10.45 10.53
C GLY A 46 18.12 9.49 10.59
N SER A 47 16.88 9.99 10.45
CA SER A 47 15.70 9.16 10.30
C SER A 47 15.48 8.78 8.83
N TYR A 48 14.66 7.76 8.58
CA TYR A 48 14.31 7.33 7.23
C TYR A 48 12.85 7.65 6.93
N LEU A 49 12.60 8.34 5.82
CA LEU A 49 11.26 8.69 5.36
C LEU A 49 10.76 7.70 4.31
N VAL A 50 9.59 7.14 4.53
CA VAL A 50 8.85 6.34 3.56
C VAL A 50 7.63 7.13 3.11
N LYS A 51 7.54 7.48 1.84
CA LYS A 51 6.35 8.12 1.27
C LYS A 51 5.46 7.06 0.65
N ALA A 52 4.24 6.89 1.18
CA ALA A 52 3.27 5.90 0.69
C ALA A 52 2.31 6.45 -0.38
N GLY A 53 2.46 7.72 -0.76
CA GLY A 53 1.62 8.36 -1.78
C GLY A 53 0.26 8.82 -1.26
N PHE A 54 -0.78 8.63 -2.07
CA PHE A 54 -2.14 9.09 -1.78
C PHE A 54 -3.05 7.91 -1.42
N LEU A 55 -3.49 7.86 -0.16
CA LEU A 55 -4.32 6.78 0.40
C LEU A 55 -5.74 7.28 0.65
N LYS A 56 -6.74 6.41 0.69
CA LYS A 56 -8.10 6.78 1.11
C LYS A 56 -8.22 6.72 2.64
N SER A 57 -9.04 7.58 3.24
CA SER A 57 -9.40 7.49 4.66
C SER A 57 -10.31 6.29 4.94
N HIS A 58 -10.32 5.78 6.18
CA HIS A 58 -11.09 4.60 6.60
C HIS A 58 -10.75 3.29 5.85
N HIS A 59 -9.53 3.17 5.34
CA HIS A 59 -9.03 1.97 4.67
C HIS A 59 -7.86 1.35 5.42
N CYS A 60 -7.64 0.06 5.16
CA CYS A 60 -6.45 -0.66 5.56
C CYS A 60 -5.54 -0.85 4.35
N TYR A 61 -4.23 -0.69 4.55
CA TYR A 61 -3.22 -0.88 3.54
C TYR A 61 -2.16 -1.85 4.02
N GLU A 62 -1.68 -2.70 3.13
CA GLU A 62 -0.40 -3.39 3.29
C GLU A 62 0.66 -2.57 2.57
N ILE A 63 1.75 -2.27 3.27
CA ILE A 63 2.85 -1.47 2.74
C ILE A 63 4.14 -2.26 2.90
N ILE A 64 4.88 -2.37 1.80
CA ILE A 64 6.19 -3.00 1.73
C ILE A 64 7.19 -1.92 1.36
N PHE A 65 8.22 -1.75 2.19
CA PHE A 65 9.31 -0.82 1.93
C PHE A 65 10.67 -1.40 2.35
N THR A 66 11.75 -0.87 1.78
CA THR A 66 13.13 -1.23 2.10
C THR A 66 13.85 -0.01 2.66
N VAL A 67 14.55 -0.18 3.76
CA VAL A 67 15.46 0.81 4.34
C VAL A 67 16.87 0.50 3.85
N PRO A 68 17.46 1.32 2.96
CA PRO A 68 18.75 1.03 2.34
C PRO A 68 19.93 1.34 3.28
N ASP A 69 21.10 0.81 2.93
CA ASP A 69 22.40 1.10 3.56
C ASP A 69 22.47 0.81 5.07
N VAL A 70 21.67 -0.14 5.52
CA VAL A 70 21.66 -0.59 6.92
C VAL A 70 22.50 -1.86 7.08
N PRO A 71 23.70 -1.80 7.71
CA PRO A 71 24.60 -2.93 7.87
C PRO A 71 24.08 -3.91 8.93
N THR A 72 23.10 -4.74 8.55
CA THR A 72 22.36 -5.63 9.46
C THR A 72 22.17 -7.04 8.94
N VAL A 73 22.93 -7.40 7.89
CA VAL A 73 22.98 -8.76 7.36
C VAL A 73 23.26 -9.74 8.51
N GLY A 74 22.35 -10.71 8.70
CA GLY A 74 22.43 -11.73 9.75
C GLY A 74 21.96 -11.31 11.15
N LYS A 75 21.53 -10.06 11.37
CA LYS A 75 20.93 -9.63 12.64
C LYS A 75 19.40 -9.67 12.58
N GLU A 76 18.80 -10.26 13.60
CA GLU A 76 17.34 -10.21 13.79
C GLU A 76 16.92 -8.82 14.25
N MET A 77 15.85 -8.28 13.67
CA MET A 77 15.27 -7.01 14.09
C MET A 77 13.87 -7.18 14.66
N SER A 78 13.51 -6.25 15.53
CA SER A 78 12.15 -6.09 16.05
C SER A 78 11.75 -4.63 16.05
N CYS A 79 10.44 -4.34 15.99
CA CYS A 79 9.94 -3.00 16.25
C CYS A 79 9.79 -2.78 17.75
N LEU A 80 10.19 -1.61 18.24
CA LEU A 80 9.72 -1.16 19.54
C LEU A 80 8.27 -0.67 19.40
N PRO A 81 7.39 -0.96 20.38
CA PRO A 81 6.06 -0.39 20.39
C PRO A 81 6.20 1.14 20.38
N SER A 82 5.50 1.80 19.45
CA SER A 82 5.39 3.25 19.49
C SER A 82 4.72 3.61 20.82
N CYS A 83 5.46 4.29 21.69
CA CYS A 83 5.05 4.61 23.04
C CYS A 83 4.04 5.77 23.00
N SER A 84 2.86 5.51 22.44
CA SER A 84 1.76 6.47 22.51
C SER A 84 1.03 6.27 23.84
N PRO A 85 0.88 7.33 24.67
CA PRO A 85 0.08 7.26 25.90
C PRO A 85 -1.43 7.08 25.63
N SER A 86 -1.85 7.05 24.36
CA SER A 86 -3.22 6.85 23.96
C SER A 86 -3.63 5.38 24.06
N ARG A 87 -4.78 5.08 24.67
CA ARG A 87 -5.41 3.74 24.68
C ARG A 87 -5.91 3.28 23.29
N LYS A 88 -5.42 3.87 22.21
CA LYS A 88 -5.78 3.51 20.84
C LYS A 88 -4.67 2.61 20.26
N PRO A 89 -5.04 1.54 19.54
CA PRO A 89 -4.04 0.76 18.82
C PRO A 89 -3.33 1.65 17.80
N PRO A 90 -2.02 1.44 17.55
CA PRO A 90 -1.29 2.23 16.58
C PRO A 90 -1.88 2.03 15.18
N ASN A 91 -1.94 3.11 14.40
CA ASN A 91 -2.41 3.06 13.01
C ASN A 91 -1.45 2.25 12.12
N LEU A 92 -0.17 2.21 12.49
CA LEU A 92 0.87 1.46 11.83
C LEU A 92 1.23 0.21 12.65
N ARG A 93 1.13 -0.97 12.03
CA ARG A 93 1.48 -2.25 12.64
C ARG A 93 2.51 -2.99 11.80
N ILE A 94 3.69 -3.25 12.36
CA ILE A 94 4.72 -4.03 11.67
C ILE A 94 4.32 -5.51 11.68
N HIS A 95 4.36 -6.15 10.52
CA HIS A 95 4.05 -7.56 10.34
C HIS A 95 5.29 -8.42 10.18
N ARG A 96 6.23 -8.01 9.32
CA ARG A 96 7.48 -8.74 9.10
C ARG A 96 8.63 -7.77 8.87
N ILE A 97 9.81 -8.16 9.33
CA ILE A 97 11.07 -7.47 9.09
C ILE A 97 12.05 -8.52 8.58
N ASN A 98 12.65 -8.29 7.42
CA ASN A 98 13.63 -9.17 6.81
C ASN A 98 14.90 -8.39 6.52
N SER A 99 16.02 -8.86 7.05
CA SER A 99 17.34 -8.34 6.69
C SER A 99 17.74 -8.93 5.34
N THR A 100 18.08 -8.06 4.39
CA THR A 100 18.45 -8.40 3.00
C THR A 100 19.83 -7.82 2.68
N LEU A 101 20.39 -8.17 1.52
CA LEU A 101 21.65 -7.60 1.05
C LEU A 101 21.52 -6.10 0.74
N GLU A 102 20.34 -5.65 0.32
CA GLU A 102 20.04 -4.25 -0.04
C GLU A 102 19.66 -3.39 1.17
N GLY A 103 19.55 -3.99 2.36
CA GLY A 103 19.12 -3.31 3.59
C GLY A 103 18.00 -4.07 4.30
N VAL A 104 17.04 -3.35 4.90
CA VAL A 104 15.96 -3.94 5.72
C VAL A 104 14.63 -3.83 5.02
N LYS A 105 14.04 -4.97 4.64
CA LYS A 105 12.69 -5.02 4.05
C LYS A 105 11.64 -5.17 5.14
N VAL A 106 10.68 -4.26 5.17
CA VAL A 106 9.61 -4.19 6.16
C VAL A 106 8.26 -4.35 5.47
N LEU A 107 7.43 -5.21 6.04
CA LEU A 107 6.03 -5.39 5.70
C LEU A 107 5.20 -4.87 6.88
N CYS A 108 4.31 -3.92 6.64
CA CYS A 108 3.43 -3.37 7.66
C CYS A 108 2.00 -3.20 7.17
N GLU A 109 1.08 -3.14 8.11
CA GLU A 109 -0.32 -2.75 7.92
C GLU A 109 -0.48 -1.30 8.37
N TYR A 110 -1.11 -0.46 7.55
CA TYR A 110 -1.41 0.93 7.88
C TYR A 110 -2.91 1.21 7.76
N ARG A 111 -3.48 1.75 8.84
CA ARG A 111 -4.91 2.10 8.94
C ARG A 111 -5.08 3.61 8.90
N THR A 112 -5.80 4.09 7.90
CA THR A 112 -6.06 5.52 7.72
C THR A 112 -7.38 5.91 8.36
N HIS A 113 -7.43 6.98 9.14
CA HIS A 113 -8.64 7.40 9.86
C HIS A 113 -9.13 8.80 9.52
N GLN A 114 -8.22 9.71 9.19
CA GLN A 114 -8.53 11.12 8.96
C GLN A 114 -7.86 11.58 7.66
N GLU A 115 -8.49 12.53 6.97
CA GLU A 115 -7.91 13.20 5.81
C GLU A 115 -6.70 14.06 6.22
N GLY A 116 -5.77 14.26 5.30
CA GLY A 116 -4.63 15.15 5.46
C GLY A 116 -3.30 14.47 5.20
N VAL A 117 -2.20 15.14 5.56
CA VAL A 117 -0.87 14.52 5.51
C VAL A 117 -0.60 13.88 6.86
N LEU A 118 -0.68 12.55 6.91
CA LEU A 118 -0.45 11.77 8.13
C LEU A 118 0.99 11.26 8.17
N GLN A 119 1.55 11.21 9.38
CA GLN A 119 2.88 10.71 9.66
C GLN A 119 2.83 9.77 10.85
N GLU A 120 3.45 8.59 10.71
CA GLU A 120 3.60 7.61 11.78
C GLU A 120 5.07 7.22 11.93
N ASP A 121 5.58 7.33 13.15
CA ASP A 121 6.96 6.97 13.47
C ASP A 121 7.02 5.56 14.05
N VAL A 122 8.01 4.79 13.58
CA VAL A 122 8.36 3.48 14.12
C VAL A 122 9.87 3.41 14.36
N THR A 123 10.27 2.78 15.45
CA THR A 123 11.68 2.51 15.74
C THR A 123 11.94 1.02 15.59
N LEU A 124 12.81 0.65 14.65
CA LEU A 124 13.31 -0.71 14.48
C LEU A 124 14.58 -0.86 15.30
N VAL A 125 14.76 -1.98 16.00
CA VAL A 125 15.94 -2.27 16.80
C VAL A 125 16.51 -3.63 16.45
N THR A 126 17.83 -3.72 16.39
CA THR A 126 18.52 -4.99 16.23
C THR A 126 18.61 -5.73 17.55
N LYS A 127 18.36 -7.03 17.55
CA LYS A 127 18.61 -7.92 18.68
C LYS A 127 20.09 -8.31 18.69
N GLY A 128 20.76 -8.17 19.84
CA GLY A 128 22.15 -8.57 20.01
C GLY A 128 22.93 -7.71 21.01
N LYS A 129 24.24 -7.99 21.16
CA LYS A 129 25.12 -7.35 22.16
C LYS A 129 25.30 -5.84 21.94
N LYS A 130 25.23 -5.36 20.69
CA LYS A 130 25.27 -3.94 20.33
C LYS A 130 23.94 -3.57 19.69
N VAL A 131 23.06 -2.96 20.47
CA VAL A 131 21.75 -2.52 20.02
C VAL A 131 21.92 -1.29 19.12
N SER A 132 21.59 -1.43 17.86
CA SER A 132 21.37 -0.31 16.93
C SER A 132 19.87 -0.09 16.75
N SER A 133 19.47 1.17 16.66
CA SER A 133 18.08 1.58 16.44
C SER A 133 17.97 2.42 15.17
N LEU A 134 16.91 2.19 14.40
CA LEU A 134 16.59 2.90 13.17
C LEU A 134 15.22 3.55 13.34
N LYS A 135 15.16 4.86 13.14
CA LYS A 135 13.89 5.59 13.14
C LYS A 135 13.36 5.65 11.72
N VAL A 136 12.14 5.20 11.51
CA VAL A 136 11.45 5.24 10.23
C VAL A 136 10.15 6.01 10.39
N ARG A 137 9.93 6.97 9.52
CA ARG A 137 8.71 7.77 9.45
C ARG A 137 7.95 7.41 8.18
N LEU A 138 6.75 6.87 8.34
CA LEU A 138 5.83 6.63 7.24
C LEU A 138 4.97 7.88 7.03
N GLN A 139 5.00 8.46 5.84
CA GLN A 139 4.19 9.60 5.47
C GLN A 139 3.22 9.24 4.33
N ALA A 140 1.96 9.60 4.48
CA ALA A 140 0.94 9.42 3.47
C ALA A 140 0.05 10.66 3.38
N ARG A 141 -0.41 10.99 2.16
CA ARG A 141 -1.51 11.94 2.00
C ARG A 141 -2.82 11.16 1.94
N VAL A 142 -3.63 11.28 2.97
CA VAL A 142 -4.93 10.62 3.05
C VAL A 142 -5.99 11.55 2.44
N ILE A 143 -6.72 11.05 1.46
CA ILE A 143 -7.84 11.71 0.80
C ILE A 143 -9.17 11.17 1.32
N ASP A 144 -10.20 12.01 1.27
CA ASP A 144 -11.57 11.59 1.56
C ASP A 144 -12.03 10.51 0.56
N PRO A 145 -12.89 9.54 0.95
CA PRO A 145 -13.31 8.45 0.08
C PRO A 145 -14.09 8.94 -1.15
N HIS A 146 -14.72 10.11 -1.08
CA HIS A 146 -15.43 10.76 -2.17
C HIS A 146 -14.54 11.66 -3.04
N HIS A 147 -13.29 11.93 -2.61
CA HIS A 147 -12.35 12.84 -3.28
C HIS A 147 -11.43 12.14 -4.28
N GLY A 148 -11.98 11.23 -5.08
CA GLY A 148 -11.30 10.60 -6.22
C GLY A 148 -10.62 9.25 -5.95
N THR A 149 -9.81 8.82 -6.90
CA THR A 149 -9.12 7.51 -6.89
C THR A 149 -7.75 7.66 -6.22
N PRO A 150 -7.37 6.78 -5.26
CA PRO A 150 -6.10 6.90 -4.59
C PRO A 150 -4.96 6.59 -5.57
N MET A 151 -3.87 7.35 -5.48
CA MET A 151 -2.64 7.07 -6.22
C MET A 151 -1.71 6.25 -5.33
N LEU A 152 -1.94 4.93 -5.35
CA LEU A 152 -1.11 3.99 -4.60
C LEU A 152 0.23 3.84 -5.31
N LEU A 153 1.30 3.98 -4.55
CA LEU A 153 2.65 3.70 -5.03
C LEU A 153 2.89 2.20 -5.08
N GLU A 154 3.93 1.81 -5.82
CA GLU A 154 4.35 0.41 -5.83
C GLU A 154 4.80 -0.02 -4.42
N GLY A 155 4.46 -1.24 -4.03
CA GLY A 155 4.61 -1.71 -2.65
C GLY A 155 3.46 -1.32 -1.71
N VAL A 156 2.46 -0.55 -2.16
CA VAL A 156 1.25 -0.22 -1.39
C VAL A 156 0.04 -0.95 -1.95
N ARG A 157 -0.60 -1.80 -1.14
CA ARG A 157 -1.82 -2.54 -1.51
C ARG A 157 -2.98 -2.18 -0.60
N CYS A 158 -4.11 -1.77 -1.17
CA CYS A 158 -5.35 -1.59 -0.41
C CYS A 158 -5.93 -2.95 -0.01
N LEU A 159 -6.19 -3.15 1.28
CA LEU A 159 -6.82 -4.35 1.83
C LEU A 159 -8.36 -4.21 1.92
N GLY A 160 -8.89 -3.03 1.63
CA GLY A 160 -10.32 -2.72 1.72
C GLY A 160 -10.63 -1.70 2.81
N SER A 161 -11.92 -1.45 3.04
CA SER A 161 -12.35 -0.56 4.12
C SER A 161 -12.08 -1.21 5.47
N GLN A 162 -11.83 -0.40 6.50
CA GLN A 162 -11.61 -0.93 7.85
C GLN A 162 -12.79 -1.77 8.36
N ARG A 163 -14.02 -1.44 7.93
CA ARG A 163 -15.22 -2.21 8.27
C ARG A 163 -15.13 -3.62 7.70
N ASP A 164 -14.77 -3.76 6.42
CA ASP A 164 -14.68 -5.06 5.74
C ASP A 164 -13.60 -5.97 6.34
N VAL A 165 -12.46 -5.39 6.74
CA VAL A 165 -11.37 -6.13 7.38
C VAL A 165 -11.77 -6.68 8.75
N LEU A 166 -12.54 -5.92 9.53
CA LEU A 166 -13.07 -6.38 10.83
C LEU A 166 -14.08 -7.52 10.66
N THR A 167 -14.95 -7.45 9.65
CA THR A 167 -15.95 -8.50 9.38
C THR A 167 -15.29 -9.83 8.99
N ARG A 168 -14.20 -9.79 8.21
CA ARG A 168 -13.41 -10.98 7.87
C ARG A 168 -12.74 -11.60 9.10
N HIS A 169 -12.12 -10.81 9.95
CA HIS A 169 -11.50 -11.32 11.19
C HIS A 169 -12.52 -11.83 12.23
N GLY A 170 -13.75 -11.30 12.23
CA GLY A 170 -14.83 -11.79 13.10
C GLY A 170 -15.42 -13.13 12.66
N SER A 171 -15.36 -13.45 11.37
CA SER A 171 -15.95 -14.67 10.80
C SER A 171 -15.13 -15.93 11.09
N ASP A 172 -13.81 -15.78 11.26
CA ASP A 172 -12.89 -16.90 11.59
C ASP A 172 -13.03 -17.38 13.05
N ARG A 173 -13.56 -16.53 13.94
CA ARG A 173 -13.71 -16.84 15.38
C ARG A 173 -14.97 -17.62 15.73
N LYS A 174 -15.80 -18.00 14.74
CA LYS A 174 -17.08 -18.71 14.97
C LYS A 174 -17.10 -20.12 14.37
N ARG A 175 -16.01 -20.86 14.54
CA ARG A 175 -15.95 -22.32 14.36
C ARG A 175 -15.15 -22.96 15.49
N ILE A 176 -15.77 -23.05 16.67
CA ILE A 176 -15.39 -23.98 17.74
C ILE A 176 -16.70 -24.57 18.26
#